data_AF-A0A536WCJ4-F1
#
_entry.id   AF-A0A536WCJ4-F1
#
_cell.length_a   1.000
_cell.length_b   1.000
_cell.length_c   1.000
_cell.angle_alpha   90.00
_cell.angle_beta   90.00
_cell.angle_gamma   90.00
#
_symmetry.space_group_name_H-M   'P 1'
#
loop_
_entity.id
_entity.type
_entity.pdbx_description
1 polymer ?
#
loop_
_entity_poly.entity_id
_entity_poly.type
_entity_poly.pdbx_seq_one_letter_code
_entity_poly.pdbx_strand_id
1 'polypeptide(L)'
;MTFAALVLVVKAEEVDPLSDALLAAGALSVSCEDANVEPAAETPHFDESGESVWARVKLTALCKVQPEPGQLLLRACDLAGIAVPIHELRSVPDEDWVAKSREQFAPIRVSEHLWIVPTWRAPPEPDAVNLVLDPGLAFGTGA
;
A
#
# COMPACT_ATOMS: atom_id res chain seq x y z
N MET A 1 -8.21 13.23 10.40
CA MET A 1 -9.17 12.15 10.72
C MET A 1 -8.34 10.94 11.14
N THR A 2 -8.68 10.20 12.20
CA THR A 2 -7.81 9.07 12.61
C THR A 2 -8.21 7.82 11.85
N PHE A 3 -7.23 7.15 11.24
CA PHE A 3 -7.41 5.87 10.56
C PHE A 3 -6.83 4.73 11.40
N ALA A 4 -7.34 3.52 11.17
CA ALA A 4 -6.82 2.30 11.75
C ALA A 4 -6.66 1.25 10.66
N ALA A 5 -5.57 0.49 10.69
CA ALA A 5 -5.38 -0.71 9.91
C ALA A 5 -5.82 -1.91 10.75
N LEU A 6 -6.84 -2.63 10.28
CA LEU A 6 -7.23 -3.92 10.79
C LEU A 6 -6.48 -5.00 10.02
N VAL A 7 -5.58 -5.71 10.69
CA VAL A 7 -4.73 -6.73 10.08
C VAL A 7 -5.18 -8.11 10.53
N LEU A 8 -5.46 -8.98 9.57
CA LEU A 8 -5.98 -10.34 9.73
C LEU A 8 -5.02 -11.30 9.05
N VAL A 9 -4.93 -12.54 9.55
CA VAL A 9 -4.30 -13.63 8.80
C VAL A 9 -5.33 -14.70 8.54
N VAL A 10 -5.61 -14.95 7.26
CA VAL A 10 -6.66 -15.85 6.78
C VAL A 10 -6.10 -16.86 5.77
N LYS A 11 -6.89 -17.86 5.42
CA LYS A 11 -6.55 -18.79 4.32
C LYS A 11 -6.84 -18.14 2.96
N ALA A 12 -6.21 -18.64 1.89
CA ALA A 12 -6.49 -18.19 0.52
C ALA A 12 -7.99 -18.17 0.17
N GLU A 13 -8.71 -19.25 0.51
CA GLU A 13 -10.14 -19.41 0.21
C GLU A 13 -11.04 -18.37 0.89
N GLU A 14 -10.55 -17.72 1.94
CA GLU A 14 -11.27 -16.71 2.74
C GLU A 14 -10.96 -15.28 2.27
N VAL A 15 -9.96 -15.08 1.41
CA VAL A 15 -9.46 -13.75 1.01
C VAL A 15 -10.52 -12.94 0.31
N ASP A 16 -11.04 -13.45 -0.81
CA ASP A 16 -12.04 -12.75 -1.62
C ASP A 16 -13.35 -12.47 -0.85
N PRO A 17 -14.02 -13.48 -0.24
CA PRO A 17 -15.28 -13.22 0.46
C PRO A 17 -15.12 -12.27 1.64
N LEU A 18 -14.01 -12.36 2.39
CA LEU A 18 -13.78 -11.45 3.51
C LEU A 18 -13.40 -10.04 3.04
N SER A 19 -12.65 -9.91 1.95
CA SER A 19 -12.30 -8.61 1.36
C SER A 19 -13.53 -7.84 0.91
N ASP A 20 -14.42 -8.50 0.16
CA ASP A 20 -15.68 -7.93 -0.29
C ASP A 20 -16.57 -7.55 0.90
N ALA A 21 -16.65 -8.42 1.91
CA ALA A 21 -17.44 -8.16 3.11
C ALA A 21 -16.88 -7.00 3.95
N LEU A 22 -15.55 -6.84 4.05
CA LEU A 22 -14.90 -5.73 4.74
C LEU A 22 -15.20 -4.40 4.04
N LEU A 23 -15.11 -4.36 2.71
CA LEU A 23 -15.49 -3.18 1.91
C LEU A 23 -16.98 -2.86 2.08
N ALA A 24 -17.86 -3.85 2.00
CA ALA A 24 -19.30 -3.70 2.21
C ALA A 24 -19.66 -3.23 3.64
N ALA A 25 -18.86 -3.64 4.64
CA ALA A 25 -19.01 -3.22 6.03
C ALA A 25 -18.49 -1.78 6.29
N GLY A 26 -17.73 -1.20 5.35
CA GLY A 26 -17.31 0.20 5.39
C GLY A 26 -15.79 0.42 5.44
N ALA A 27 -14.97 -0.60 5.16
CA ALA A 27 -13.53 -0.41 4.99
C ALA A 27 -13.28 0.50 3.78
N LEU A 28 -12.27 1.37 3.88
CA LEU A 28 -11.88 2.29 2.82
C LEU A 28 -11.07 1.59 1.72
N SER A 29 -10.29 0.60 2.12
CA SER A 29 -9.50 -0.24 1.23
C SER A 29 -9.20 -1.57 1.90
N VAL A 30 -8.88 -2.58 1.10
CA VAL A 30 -8.34 -3.86 1.56
C VAL A 30 -7.13 -4.20 0.69
N SER A 31 -6.04 -4.63 1.32
CA SER A 31 -4.85 -5.14 0.63
C SER A 31 -4.49 -6.53 1.15
N CYS A 32 -3.87 -7.33 0.28
CA CYS A 32 -3.42 -8.68 0.57
C CYS A 32 -1.92 -8.80 0.30
N GLU A 33 -1.24 -9.48 1.21
CA GLU A 33 0.19 -9.80 1.14
C GLU A 33 0.39 -11.24 1.60
N ASP A 34 1.48 -11.89 1.18
CA ASP A 34 1.86 -13.18 1.78
C ASP A 34 2.09 -13.00 3.29
N ALA A 35 1.52 -13.91 4.09
CA ALA A 35 1.72 -13.92 5.53
C ALA A 35 3.06 -14.54 5.95
N ASN A 36 3.78 -15.20 5.04
CA ASN A 36 5.08 -15.80 5.31
C ASN A 36 6.17 -14.72 5.26
N VAL A 37 6.96 -14.63 6.34
CA VAL A 37 7.92 -13.54 6.57
C VAL A 37 9.32 -13.88 6.04
N GLU A 38 9.58 -15.09 5.56
CA GLU A 38 10.91 -15.52 5.13
C GLU A 38 11.13 -15.27 3.63
N PRO A 39 11.88 -14.21 3.23
CA PRO A 39 12.10 -13.89 1.83
C PRO A 39 12.90 -14.98 1.10
N ALA A 40 13.63 -15.81 1.87
CA ALA A 40 14.35 -16.96 1.34
C ALA A 40 13.43 -18.13 0.93
N ALA A 41 12.18 -18.14 1.37
CA ALA A 41 11.15 -19.10 0.99
C ALA A 41 10.20 -18.56 -0.08
N GLU A 42 10.37 -17.29 -0.51
CA GLU A 42 9.60 -16.73 -1.61
C GLU A 42 9.90 -17.50 -2.90
N THR A 43 8.86 -18.10 -3.46
CA THR A 43 8.95 -18.85 -4.72
C THR A 43 8.47 -17.93 -5.84
N PRO A 44 9.20 -17.77 -6.95
CA PRO A 44 8.72 -16.96 -8.05
C PRO A 44 7.46 -17.58 -8.64
N HIS A 45 6.39 -16.77 -8.71
CA HIS A 45 5.09 -17.19 -9.21
C HIS A 45 4.84 -16.60 -10.60
N PHE A 46 4.72 -17.48 -11.59
CA PHE A 46 4.50 -17.15 -13.00
C PHE A 46 3.20 -17.78 -13.52
N ASP A 47 2.23 -18.05 -12.65
CA ASP A 47 0.95 -18.57 -13.13
C ASP A 47 0.10 -17.42 -13.70
N GLU A 48 -0.44 -17.65 -14.90
CA GLU A 48 -1.40 -16.75 -15.56
C GLU A 48 -2.85 -17.14 -15.22
N SER A 49 -3.05 -18.16 -14.38
CA SER A 49 -4.37 -18.63 -13.96
C SER A 49 -5.05 -17.69 -12.98
N GLY A 50 -4.28 -16.87 -12.27
CA GLY A 50 -4.81 -15.88 -11.32
C GLY A 50 -5.31 -16.49 -10.00
N GLU A 51 -4.96 -17.75 -9.71
CA GLU A 51 -5.28 -18.38 -8.43
C GLU A 51 -4.24 -17.96 -7.38
N SER A 52 -4.68 -17.54 -6.19
CA SER A 52 -3.76 -17.18 -5.11
C SER A 52 -3.05 -18.42 -4.57
N VAL A 53 -1.76 -18.54 -4.89
CA VAL A 53 -0.82 -19.57 -4.41
C VAL A 53 -0.43 -19.45 -2.93
N TRP A 54 -0.80 -18.37 -2.25
CA TRP A 54 -0.46 -18.14 -0.84
C TRP A 54 -1.34 -18.96 0.12
N ALA A 55 -0.77 -19.93 0.84
CA ALA A 55 -1.52 -20.74 1.80
C ALA A 55 -2.15 -19.92 2.95
N ARG A 56 -1.46 -18.85 3.37
CA ARG A 56 -1.93 -17.90 4.38
C ARG A 56 -1.70 -16.49 3.85
N VAL A 57 -2.72 -15.65 3.94
CA VAL A 57 -2.69 -14.29 3.42
C VAL A 57 -2.89 -13.32 4.57
N LYS A 58 -2.03 -12.31 4.64
CA LYS A 58 -2.20 -11.17 5.52
C LYS A 58 -3.11 -10.17 4.83
N LEU A 59 -4.34 -10.05 5.32
CA LEU A 59 -5.30 -9.05 4.89
C LEU A 59 -5.16 -7.81 5.75
N THR A 60 -5.08 -6.63 5.12
CA THR A 60 -5.08 -5.35 5.82
C THR A 60 -6.22 -4.49 5.31
N ALA A 61 -7.19 -4.21 6.17
CA ALA A 61 -8.28 -3.28 5.89
C ALA A 61 -8.01 -1.91 6.50
N LEU A 62 -8.06 -0.86 5.69
CA LEU A 62 -7.99 0.53 6.17
C LEU A 62 -9.38 0.97 6.61
N CYS A 63 -9.53 1.35 7.86
CA CYS A 63 -10.79 1.74 8.48
C CYS A 63 -10.70 3.17 9.03
N LYS A 64 -11.84 3.86 9.06
CA LYS A 64 -11.99 5.00 9.98
C LYS A 64 -12.08 4.45 11.40
N VAL A 65 -11.61 5.21 12.39
CA VAL A 65 -11.76 4.84 13.82
C VAL A 65 -13.24 4.88 14.28
N GLN A 66 -14.10 5.53 13.49
CA GLN A 66 -15.55 5.54 13.70
C GLN A 66 -16.28 5.19 12.39
N PRO A 67 -17.14 4.14 12.36
CA PRO A 67 -17.44 3.21 13.45
C PRO A 67 -16.21 2.41 13.91
N GLU A 68 -16.29 1.81 15.09
CA GLU A 68 -15.18 1.08 15.71
C GLU A 68 -14.76 -0.11 14.81
N PRO A 69 -13.47 -0.25 14.46
CA PRO A 69 -13.01 -1.29 13.53
C PRO A 69 -13.37 -2.73 13.91
N GLY A 70 -13.44 -3.07 15.21
CA GLY A 70 -13.89 -4.38 15.68
C GLY A 70 -15.34 -4.67 15.31
N GLN A 71 -16.25 -3.70 15.40
CA GLN A 71 -17.63 -3.87 14.93
C GLN A 71 -17.72 -4.08 13.41
N LEU A 72 -16.87 -3.38 12.65
CA LEU A 72 -16.76 -3.57 11.21
C LEU A 72 -16.31 -5.00 10.88
N LEU A 73 -15.30 -5.51 11.58
CA LEU A 73 -14.83 -6.90 11.43
C LEU A 73 -15.94 -7.90 11.71
N LEU A 74 -16.66 -7.74 12.83
CA LEU A 74 -17.75 -8.65 13.22
C LEU A 74 -18.82 -8.72 12.13
N ARG A 75 -19.22 -7.56 11.59
CA ARG A 75 -20.20 -7.48 10.50
C ARG A 75 -19.67 -8.13 9.22
N ALA A 76 -18.40 -7.90 8.86
CA ALA A 76 -17.80 -8.51 7.69
C ALA A 76 -17.72 -10.04 7.81
N CYS A 77 -17.36 -10.55 8.98
CA CYS A 77 -17.34 -11.99 9.27
C CYS A 77 -18.72 -12.63 9.14
N ASP A 78 -19.76 -11.98 9.68
CA ASP A 78 -21.15 -12.43 9.56
C ASP A 78 -21.62 -12.47 8.10
N LEU A 79 -21.32 -11.41 7.33
CA LEU A 79 -21.66 -11.33 5.90
C LEU A 79 -20.94 -12.40 5.06
N ALA A 80 -19.68 -12.68 5.37
CA ALA A 80 -18.88 -13.68 4.66
C ALA A 80 -19.16 -15.12 5.14
N GLY A 81 -19.85 -15.30 6.28
CA GLY A 81 -20.02 -16.62 6.90
C GLY A 81 -18.71 -17.21 7.45
N ILE A 82 -17.75 -16.36 7.81
CA ILE A 82 -16.40 -16.74 8.26
C ILE A 82 -16.28 -16.48 9.76
N ALA A 83 -15.63 -17.39 10.49
CA ALA A 83 -15.35 -17.17 11.91
C ALA A 83 -14.34 -16.02 12.08
N VAL A 84 -14.52 -15.20 13.12
CA VAL A 84 -13.64 -14.05 13.37
C VAL A 84 -12.19 -14.50 13.51
N PRO A 85 -11.29 -14.10 12.58
CA PRO A 85 -9.89 -14.50 12.65
C PRO A 85 -9.15 -13.75 13.76
N ILE A 86 -7.98 -14.28 14.13
CA ILE A 86 -7.03 -13.54 14.96
C ILE A 86 -6.65 -12.26 14.21
N HIS A 87 -6.72 -11.13 14.91
CA HIS A 87 -6.50 -9.84 14.32
C HIS A 87 -5.77 -8.89 15.26
N GLU A 88 -5.19 -7.87 14.66
CA GLU A 88 -4.60 -6.74 15.36
C GLU A 88 -5.13 -5.43 14.76
N LEU A 89 -5.13 -4.39 15.58
CA LEU A 89 -5.44 -3.03 15.17
C LEU A 89 -4.20 -2.16 15.31
N ARG A 90 -3.85 -1.48 14.23
CA ARG A 90 -2.72 -0.53 14.20
C ARG A 90 -3.25 0.85 13.87
N SER A 91 -2.80 1.86 14.60
CA SER A 91 -3.10 3.25 14.25
C SER A 91 -2.39 3.64 12.96
N VAL A 92 -3.11 4.28 12.04
CA VAL A 92 -2.56 4.80 10.78
C VAL A 92 -2.62 6.33 10.84
N PRO A 93 -1.46 7.01 10.86
CA PRO A 93 -1.41 8.46 10.81
C PRO A 93 -2.05 9.03 9.53
N ASP A 94 -2.74 10.16 9.68
CA ASP A 94 -3.29 10.93 8.56
C ASP A 94 -2.18 11.82 7.99
N GLU A 95 -1.41 11.27 7.05
CA GLU A 95 -0.28 11.94 6.42
C GLU A 95 -0.61 12.35 4.98
N ASP A 96 -0.05 13.49 4.56
CA ASP A 96 -0.04 13.86 3.14
C ASP A 96 1.02 13.02 2.41
N TRP A 97 0.58 11.86 1.95
CA TRP A 97 1.43 10.92 1.22
C TRP A 97 1.99 11.51 -0.08
N VAL A 98 1.30 12.47 -0.71
CA VAL A 98 1.81 13.13 -1.92
C VAL A 98 3.01 14.01 -1.55
N ALA A 99 2.88 14.84 -0.50
CA ALA A 99 3.98 15.66 -0.02
C ALA A 99 5.16 14.79 0.44
N LYS A 100 4.90 13.76 1.27
CA LYS A 100 5.93 12.87 1.80
C LYS A 100 6.67 12.08 0.71
N SER A 101 5.96 11.58 -0.31
CA SER A 101 6.61 10.95 -1.46
C SER A 101 7.44 11.94 -2.27
N ARG A 102 6.95 13.18 -2.47
CA ARG A 102 7.70 14.23 -3.18
C ARG A 102 8.99 14.64 -2.47
N GLU A 103 9.01 14.65 -1.15
CA GLU A 103 10.18 14.98 -0.32
C GLU A 103 11.36 14.03 -0.56
N GLN A 104 11.10 12.79 -0.96
CA GLN A 104 12.13 11.79 -1.23
C GLN A 104 12.91 12.06 -2.52
N PHE A 105 12.37 12.91 -3.41
CA PHE A 105 12.98 13.22 -4.70
C PHE A 105 13.71 14.56 -4.67
N ALA A 106 15.04 14.47 -4.51
CA ALA A 106 15.94 15.62 -4.63
C ALA A 106 16.39 15.82 -6.09
N PRO A 107 16.81 17.05 -6.47
CA PRO A 107 17.48 17.28 -7.74
C PRO A 107 18.70 16.36 -7.91
N ILE A 108 18.84 15.75 -9.09
CA ILE A 108 19.91 14.81 -9.41
C ILE A 108 20.89 15.48 -10.38
N ARG A 109 22.17 15.53 -10.01
CA ARG A 109 23.22 15.97 -10.92
C ARG A 109 23.63 14.82 -11.83
N VAL A 110 23.37 14.95 -13.13
CA VAL A 110 23.72 13.92 -14.13
C VAL A 110 25.12 14.17 -14.70
N SER A 111 25.51 15.44 -14.87
CA SER A 111 26.85 15.83 -15.32
C SER A 111 27.27 17.18 -14.74
N GLU A 112 28.44 17.69 -15.15
CA GLU A 112 28.92 19.01 -14.71
C GLU A 112 27.90 20.12 -14.99
N HIS A 113 27.17 20.05 -16.11
CA HIS A 113 26.25 21.09 -16.57
C HIS A 113 24.79 20.62 -16.68
N LEU A 114 24.45 19.39 -16.30
CA LEU A 114 23.11 18.83 -16.43
C LEU A 114 22.54 18.36 -15.10
N TRP A 115 21.35 18.86 -14.79
CA TRP A 115 20.55 18.48 -13.64
C TRP A 115 19.18 17.98 -14.07
N ILE A 116 18.67 16.96 -13.37
CA ILE A 116 17.26 16.55 -13.41
C ILE A 116 16.60 17.10 -12.15
N VAL A 117 15.54 17.91 -12.32
CA VAL A 117 14.92 18.66 -11.23
C VAL A 117 13.40 18.42 -11.26
N PRO A 118 12.78 17.95 -10.17
CA PRO A 118 11.32 17.84 -10.13
C PRO A 118 10.68 19.24 -10.01
N THR A 119 9.45 19.39 -10.50
CA THR A 119 8.71 20.67 -10.57
C THR A 119 8.49 21.33 -9.22
N TRP A 120 8.53 20.57 -8.13
CA TRP A 120 8.37 21.06 -6.75
C TRP A 120 9.69 21.46 -6.07
N ARG A 121 10.83 21.46 -6.79
CA ARG A 121 12.15 21.88 -6.25
C ARG A 121 12.78 22.96 -7.12
N ALA A 122 13.55 23.84 -6.48
CA ALA A 122 14.38 24.79 -7.21
C ALA A 122 15.66 24.10 -7.73
N PRO A 123 16.14 24.47 -8.93
CA PRO A 123 17.41 23.98 -9.44
C PRO A 123 18.57 24.46 -8.54
N PRO A 124 19.47 23.58 -8.09
CA PRO A 124 20.62 23.98 -7.29
C PRO A 124 21.59 24.91 -8.03
N GLU A 125 21.72 24.72 -9.35
CA GLU A 125 22.53 25.56 -10.24
C GLU A 125 21.63 26.13 -11.35
N PRO A 126 21.06 27.34 -11.17
CA PRO A 126 20.12 27.92 -12.13
C PRO A 126 20.71 28.16 -13.53
N ASP A 127 22.02 28.40 -13.61
CA ASP A 127 22.73 28.67 -14.87
C ASP A 127 23.13 27.39 -15.63
N ALA A 128 22.97 26.21 -15.02
CA ALA A 128 23.18 24.93 -15.68
C ALA A 128 21.97 24.55 -16.55
N VAL A 129 22.12 23.50 -17.37
CA VAL A 129 21.00 22.89 -18.08
C VAL A 129 20.15 22.12 -17.06
N ASN A 130 18.95 22.62 -16.81
CA ASN A 130 18.00 22.03 -15.87
C ASN A 130 16.87 21.33 -16.64
N LEU A 131 16.92 20.00 -16.69
CA LEU A 131 15.85 19.18 -17.23
C LEU A 131 14.77 18.99 -16.15
N VAL A 132 13.62 19.63 -16.33
CA VAL A 132 12.50 19.48 -15.40
C VAL A 132 11.75 18.19 -15.70
N LEU A 133 11.76 17.25 -14.76
CA LEU A 133 11.10 15.96 -14.92
C LEU A 133 10.58 15.44 -13.58
N ASP A 134 9.28 15.17 -13.52
CA ASP A 134 8.64 14.63 -12.32
C ASP A 134 8.71 13.10 -12.30
N PRO A 135 9.18 12.50 -11.18
CA PRO A 135 9.13 11.06 -10.95
C PRO A 135 7.74 10.46 -11.20
N GLY A 136 7.70 9.35 -11.94
CA GLY A 136 6.47 8.59 -12.21
C GLY A 136 5.70 9.00 -13.47
N LEU A 137 6.00 10.14 -14.11
CA LEU A 137 5.37 10.54 -15.38
C LEU A 137 6.05 9.98 -16.63
N ALA A 138 7.33 9.61 -16.54
CA ALA A 138 8.08 8.99 -17.63
C ALA A 138 9.13 8.02 -17.08
N PHE A 139 9.44 6.97 -17.84
CA PHE A 139 10.58 6.10 -17.56
C PHE A 139 11.90 6.85 -17.81
N GLY A 140 12.94 6.58 -17.02
CA GLY A 140 14.26 7.18 -17.21
C GLY A 140 14.52 8.46 -16.40
N THR A 141 13.96 8.57 -15.20
CA THR A 141 14.14 9.73 -14.29
C THR A 141 15.54 9.83 -13.65
N GLY A 142 16.41 8.86 -13.93
CA GLY A 142 17.80 8.83 -13.44
C GLY A 142 17.95 8.39 -11.98
N ALA A 143 16.90 7.80 -11.39
CA ALA A 143 16.85 7.24 -10.04
C ALA A 143 16.45 5.76 -10.10
#